data_AF-Q4FAI2-F1
#
_entry.id   AF-Q4FAI2-F1
#
_cell.length_a   1.000
_cell.length_b   1.000
_cell.length_c   1.000
_cell.angle_alpha   90.00
_cell.angle_beta   90.00
_cell.angle_gamma   90.00
#
_symmetry.space_group_name_H-M   'P 1'
#
loop_
_entity.id
_entity.type
_entity.pdbx_description
1 polymer ?
#
loop_
_entity_poly.entity_id
_entity_poly.type
_entity_poly.pdbx_seq_one_letter_code
_entity_poly.pdbx_strand_id
1 'polypeptide(L)'
;MNAFLTGVIFLIAFTATGKSIDCISCSSTNGTDCSGEVTTCDDGETICQTAATEVQKDGVATYQVFKFCGGTEEPHWIYREESLTTFFQMEVQNCKTDKCNEEPPKFPPRVNTTNGVKCMHCFKNYGTDCNSKKTMECTGDMNKCMFISGNICKNGTDFNVCAFRQCTNIATADQHPLYDEVDTGNILKIEISEGISDA
;
A
#
# COMPACT_ATOMS: atom_id res chain seq x y z
N MET A 1 -3.86 12.13 76.15
CA MET A 1 -3.01 11.31 75.28
C MET A 1 -3.84 10.95 74.06
N ASN A 2 -3.92 11.83 73.06
CA ASN A 2 -4.75 11.58 71.87
C ASN A 2 -3.81 11.52 70.67
N ALA A 3 -3.54 10.28 70.24
CA ALA A 3 -2.58 9.98 69.19
C ALA A 3 -3.11 10.39 67.83
N PHE A 4 -2.23 11.04 67.06
CA PHE A 4 -2.33 11.31 65.63
C PHE A 4 -2.41 9.98 64.84
N LEU A 5 -3.35 9.87 63.91
CA LEU A 5 -3.23 8.95 62.76
C LEU A 5 -3.26 9.77 61.48
N THR A 6 -2.07 10.24 61.07
CA THR A 6 -1.83 10.75 59.72
C THR A 6 -1.70 9.55 58.79
N GLY A 7 -2.78 9.23 58.07
CA GLY A 7 -2.75 8.23 57.00
C GLY A 7 -1.99 8.76 55.80
N VAL A 8 -0.88 8.13 55.44
CA VAL A 8 -0.13 8.41 54.20
C VAL A 8 -0.80 7.63 53.07
N ILE A 9 -1.49 8.34 52.17
CA ILE A 9 -2.02 7.78 50.94
C ILE A 9 -0.88 7.76 49.91
N PHE A 10 -0.29 6.59 49.67
CA PHE A 10 0.59 6.38 48.52
C PHE A 10 -0.27 6.29 47.25
N LEU A 11 -0.43 7.40 46.54
CA LEU A 11 -0.93 7.42 45.17
C LEU A 11 0.15 6.87 44.25
N ILE A 12 0.07 5.58 43.92
CA ILE A 12 0.88 5.00 42.84
C ILE A 12 0.27 5.52 41.54
N ALA A 13 0.90 6.54 40.96
CA ALA A 13 0.61 6.96 39.60
C ALA A 13 1.14 5.88 38.66
N PHE A 14 0.26 4.99 38.19
CA PHE A 14 0.56 4.15 37.03
C PHE A 14 0.58 5.06 35.81
N THR A 15 1.75 5.61 35.48
CA THR A 15 1.99 6.09 34.12
C THR A 15 2.01 4.84 33.25
N ALA A 16 0.89 4.54 32.60
CA ALA A 16 0.90 3.65 31.45
C ALA A 16 1.70 4.36 30.35
N THR A 17 3.02 4.33 30.44
CA THR A 17 3.89 4.67 29.31
C THR A 17 3.55 3.65 28.24
N GLY A 18 2.86 4.10 27.19
CA GLY A 18 2.71 3.32 25.98
C GLY A 18 4.09 2.82 25.57
N LYS A 19 4.19 1.54 25.20
CA LYS A 19 5.45 0.96 24.76
C LYS A 19 5.84 1.61 23.43
N SER A 20 6.63 2.68 23.47
CA SER A 20 7.29 3.23 22.29
C SER A 20 8.38 2.25 21.84
N ILE A 21 8.50 2.05 20.54
CA ILE A 21 9.48 1.17 19.90
C ILE A 21 10.38 1.99 18.99
N ASP A 22 11.56 1.47 18.68
CA ASP A 22 12.47 2.09 17.71
C ASP A 22 12.32 1.44 16.35
N CYS A 23 12.21 2.21 15.27
CA CYS A 23 12.13 1.70 13.89
C CYS A 23 13.16 2.36 12.97
N ILE A 24 13.53 1.68 11.88
CA ILE A 24 14.27 2.33 10.80
C ILE A 24 13.30 3.23 10.02
N SER A 25 13.71 4.47 9.78
CA SER A 25 12.97 5.44 8.96
C SER A 25 13.78 5.83 7.72
N CYS A 26 13.28 5.49 6.54
CA CYS A 26 13.91 5.85 5.26
C CYS A 26 12.96 5.72 4.07
N SER A 27 13.35 6.32 2.95
CA SER A 27 12.70 6.15 1.66
C SER A 27 13.71 6.01 0.54
N SER A 28 13.46 5.11 -0.40
CA SER A 28 14.15 5.04 -1.68
C SER A 28 13.11 4.92 -2.79
N THR A 29 13.17 5.80 -3.79
CA THR A 29 12.29 5.75 -4.97
C THR A 29 12.94 5.05 -6.16
N ASN A 30 14.17 4.54 -5.98
CA ASN A 30 14.93 3.83 -7.01
C ASN A 30 15.93 2.87 -6.36
N GLY A 31 15.41 1.82 -5.73
CA GLY A 31 16.22 0.81 -5.05
C GLY A 31 15.38 -0.28 -4.40
N THR A 32 15.99 -1.43 -4.20
CA THR A 32 15.37 -2.59 -3.54
C THR A 32 15.43 -2.53 -2.02
N ASP A 33 16.06 -1.49 -1.47
CA ASP A 33 16.14 -1.22 -0.04
C ASP A 33 16.41 0.27 0.20
N CYS A 34 16.30 0.69 1.45
CA CYS A 34 16.79 1.96 1.92
C CYS A 34 17.49 1.80 3.28
N SER A 35 18.46 2.68 3.53
CA SER A 35 19.11 2.84 4.82
C SER A 35 18.79 4.22 5.37
N GLY A 36 18.55 4.32 6.67
CA GLY A 36 18.24 5.60 7.31
C GLY A 36 18.40 5.53 8.82
N GLU A 37 17.85 6.54 9.49
CA GLU A 37 18.02 6.73 10.92
C GLU A 37 17.08 5.81 11.72
N VAL A 38 17.53 5.45 12.92
CA VAL A 38 16.66 4.87 13.93
C VAL A 38 15.82 6.01 14.51
N THR A 39 14.50 5.87 14.43
CA THR A 39 13.54 6.83 15.00
C THR A 39 12.75 6.12 16.09
N THR A 40 12.66 6.75 17.26
CA THR A 40 11.74 6.33 18.33
C THR A 40 10.32 6.76 17.94
N CYS A 41 9.40 5.81 17.88
CA CYS A 41 8.05 6.05 17.40
C CYS A 41 7.19 6.83 18.42
N ASP A 42 6.21 7.57 17.91
CA ASP A 42 5.31 8.39 18.72
C ASP A 42 4.35 7.54 19.57
N ASP A 43 3.67 8.17 20.51
CA ASP A 43 2.66 7.50 21.35
C ASP A 43 1.55 6.88 20.49
N GLY A 44 1.37 5.57 20.61
CA GLY A 44 0.41 4.79 19.83
C GLY A 44 1.01 4.13 18.59
N GLU A 45 2.22 4.52 18.18
CA GLU A 45 2.98 3.87 17.11
C GLU A 45 3.79 2.70 17.66
N THR A 46 3.23 1.50 17.52
CA THR A 46 3.74 0.29 18.17
C THR A 46 4.19 -0.78 17.16
N ILE A 47 4.29 -0.41 15.88
CA ILE A 47 4.78 -1.27 14.80
C ILE A 47 5.81 -0.54 13.92
N CYS A 48 6.81 -1.28 13.46
CA CYS A 48 7.62 -0.86 12.33
C CYS A 48 6.98 -1.36 11.05
N GLN A 49 6.82 -0.49 10.07
CA GLN A 49 6.25 -0.81 8.77
C GLN A 49 7.31 -0.71 7.68
N THR A 50 7.24 -1.64 6.73
CA THR A 50 8.00 -1.59 5.49
C THR A 50 7.03 -1.74 4.32
N ALA A 51 6.94 -0.71 3.47
CA ALA A 51 6.24 -0.78 2.20
C ALA A 51 7.25 -0.95 1.08
N ALA A 52 7.12 -2.02 0.31
CA ALA A 52 7.97 -2.31 -0.83
C ALA A 52 7.14 -2.37 -2.10
N THR A 53 7.51 -1.61 -3.13
CA THR A 53 6.81 -1.58 -4.41
C THR A 53 7.71 -2.02 -5.54
N GLU A 54 7.11 -2.72 -6.49
CA GLU A 54 7.72 -3.04 -7.79
C GLU A 54 6.79 -2.51 -8.87
N VAL A 55 7.34 -1.72 -9.78
CA VAL A 55 6.68 -1.29 -11.00
C VAL A 55 7.46 -1.83 -12.17
N GLN A 56 6.85 -2.72 -12.94
CA GLN A 56 7.39 -3.20 -14.20
C GLN A 56 6.66 -2.51 -15.34
N LYS A 57 7.38 -1.76 -16.17
CA LYS A 57 6.85 -1.10 -17.36
C LYS A 57 7.72 -1.41 -18.56
N ASP A 58 7.11 -1.92 -19.63
CA ASP A 58 7.80 -2.26 -20.88
C ASP A 58 9.04 -3.16 -20.67
N GLY A 59 8.95 -4.10 -19.72
CA GLY A 59 10.01 -5.04 -19.36
C GLY A 59 11.07 -4.49 -18.39
N VAL A 60 11.01 -3.21 -18.03
CA VAL A 60 11.93 -2.59 -17.06
C VAL A 60 11.26 -2.53 -15.69
N ALA A 61 11.89 -3.15 -14.69
CA ALA A 61 11.45 -3.09 -13.30
C ALA A 61 12.11 -1.93 -12.55
N THR A 62 11.34 -1.25 -11.73
CA THR A 62 11.78 -0.20 -10.80
C THR A 62 11.21 -0.50 -9.43
N TYR A 63 11.99 -0.22 -8.40
CA TYR A 63 11.68 -0.59 -7.02
C TYR A 63 11.68 0.63 -6.12
N GLN A 64 10.77 0.63 -5.16
CA GLN A 64 10.72 1.65 -4.11
C GLN A 64 10.52 0.97 -2.76
N VAL A 65 11.13 1.55 -1.73
CA VAL A 65 11.05 1.03 -0.36
C VAL A 65 10.87 2.21 0.59
N PHE A 66 9.92 2.05 1.51
CA PHE A 66 9.64 3.00 2.59
C PHE A 66 9.66 2.22 3.90
N LYS A 67 10.40 2.72 4.89
CA LYS A 67 10.45 2.19 6.26
C LYS A 67 10.02 3.30 7.21
N PHE A 68 9.07 3.04 8.11
CA PHE A 68 8.50 4.06 8.99
C PHE A 68 7.81 3.46 10.23
N CYS A 69 7.48 4.31 11.20
CA CYS A 69 6.66 3.97 12.37
C CYS A 69 5.17 3.92 12.00
N GLY A 70 4.43 2.95 12.56
CA GLY A 70 3.00 2.80 12.30
C GLY A 70 2.18 2.61 13.59
N GLY A 71 0.93 3.09 13.56
CA GLY A 71 0.01 3.09 14.70
C GLY A 71 -0.96 1.90 14.78
N THR A 72 -1.51 1.49 13.63
CA THR A 72 -2.51 0.42 13.58
C THR A 72 -1.87 -0.83 13.00
N GLU A 73 -2.02 -1.96 13.68
CA GLU A 73 -1.65 -3.25 13.10
C GLU A 73 -2.62 -3.58 11.97
N GLU A 74 -2.22 -3.25 10.75
CA GLU A 74 -2.81 -3.86 9.58
C GLU A 74 -2.21 -5.26 9.38
N PRO A 75 -3.01 -6.24 8.95
CA PRO A 75 -2.45 -7.53 8.55
C PRO A 75 -1.43 -7.32 7.43
N HIS A 76 -0.50 -8.27 7.31
CA HIS A 76 0.33 -8.36 6.11
C HIS A 76 -0.57 -8.27 4.87
N TRP A 77 -0.26 -7.32 4.00
CA TRP A 77 -1.11 -6.96 2.89
C TRP A 77 -0.30 -6.84 1.62
N ILE A 78 -0.88 -7.36 0.54
CA ILE A 78 -0.30 -7.30 -0.79
C ILE A 78 -1.34 -6.78 -1.78
N TYR A 79 -0.96 -5.75 -2.51
CA TYR A 79 -1.74 -5.15 -3.57
C TYR A 79 -1.08 -5.43 -4.91
N ARG A 80 -1.88 -5.81 -5.92
CA ARG A 80 -1.42 -6.03 -7.28
C ARG A 80 -2.39 -5.47 -8.29
N GLU A 81 -1.83 -4.92 -9.36
CA GLU A 81 -2.56 -4.55 -10.56
C GLU A 81 -1.73 -4.81 -11.81
N GLU A 82 -2.42 -5.12 -12.90
CA GLU A 82 -1.77 -5.41 -14.16
C GLU A 82 -2.59 -4.92 -15.35
N SER A 83 -1.92 -4.17 -16.23
CA SER A 83 -2.34 -3.83 -17.58
C SER A 83 -1.45 -4.55 -18.61
N LEU A 84 -1.73 -4.40 -19.91
CA LEU A 84 -0.93 -5.06 -20.95
C LEU A 84 0.52 -4.56 -21.06
N THR A 85 0.85 -3.41 -20.48
CA THR A 85 2.18 -2.78 -20.57
C THR A 85 2.82 -2.56 -19.21
N THR A 86 2.07 -2.75 -18.12
CA THR A 86 2.50 -2.36 -16.78
C THR A 86 1.98 -3.32 -15.75
N PHE A 87 2.86 -3.73 -14.84
CA PHE A 87 2.54 -4.48 -13.64
C PHE A 87 2.99 -3.65 -12.43
N PHE A 88 2.16 -3.60 -11.41
CA PHE A 88 2.47 -2.98 -10.13
C PHE A 88 2.15 -3.97 -9.02
N GLN A 89 3.07 -4.07 -8.06
CA GLN A 89 2.77 -4.68 -6.78
C GLN A 89 3.31 -3.82 -5.63
N MET A 90 2.59 -3.86 -4.52
CA MET A 90 2.99 -3.28 -3.24
C MET A 90 2.78 -4.33 -2.16
N GLU A 91 3.78 -4.53 -1.32
CA GLU A 91 3.66 -5.35 -0.13
C GLU A 91 3.97 -4.50 1.10
N VAL A 92 3.11 -4.61 2.11
CA VAL A 92 3.28 -3.98 3.42
C VAL A 92 3.58 -5.05 4.46
N GLN A 93 4.75 -4.94 5.10
CA GLN A 93 5.22 -5.85 6.13
C GLN A 93 5.30 -5.09 7.46
N ASN A 94 4.79 -5.71 8.53
CA ASN A 94 4.71 -5.12 9.85
C ASN A 94 5.44 -5.99 10.89
N CYS A 95 6.10 -5.37 11.86
CA CYS A 95 6.78 -6.06 12.95
C CYS A 95 6.81 -5.21 14.24
N LYS A 96 7.06 -5.84 15.41
CA LYS A 96 6.75 -5.25 16.75
C LYS A 96 7.93 -5.15 17.72
N THR A 97 9.15 -5.35 17.23
CA THR A 97 10.37 -5.26 18.05
C THR A 97 11.26 -4.17 17.52
N ASP A 98 12.09 -3.59 18.39
CA ASP A 98 12.99 -2.52 17.98
C ASP A 98 13.81 -2.91 16.75
N LYS A 99 13.80 -2.05 15.74
CA LYS A 99 14.56 -2.14 14.49
C LYS A 99 14.27 -3.41 13.69
N CYS A 100 13.11 -4.04 13.88
CA CYS A 100 12.77 -5.26 13.16
C CYS A 100 12.63 -5.10 11.64
N ASN A 101 12.54 -3.86 11.16
CA ASN A 101 12.49 -3.51 9.75
C ASN A 101 13.86 -3.15 9.15
N GLU A 102 14.97 -3.40 9.84
CA GLU A 102 16.32 -3.08 9.37
C GLU A 102 16.69 -3.84 8.09
N GLU A 103 16.33 -5.12 8.01
CA GLU A 103 16.63 -5.95 6.85
C GLU A 103 15.92 -5.48 5.57
N PRO A 104 16.52 -5.71 4.39
CA PRO A 104 15.87 -5.46 3.12
C PRO A 104 14.53 -6.20 3.00
N PRO A 105 13.47 -5.55 2.46
CA PRO A 105 12.23 -6.25 2.20
C PRO A 105 12.40 -7.33 1.15
N LYS A 106 11.54 -8.34 1.21
CA LYS A 106 11.41 -9.31 0.13
C LYS A 106 10.41 -8.77 -0.88
N PHE A 107 10.71 -8.93 -2.16
CA PHE A 107 9.76 -8.68 -3.24
C PHE A 107 9.10 -10.02 -3.60
N PRO A 108 7.79 -10.17 -3.40
CA PRO A 108 7.09 -11.39 -3.71
C PRO A 108 7.22 -11.72 -5.20
N PRO A 109 7.50 -12.98 -5.57
CA PRO A 109 7.63 -13.34 -6.97
C PRO A 109 6.28 -13.18 -7.68
N ARG A 110 6.32 -12.65 -8.90
CA ARG A 110 5.15 -12.55 -9.76
C ARG A 110 4.74 -13.94 -10.28
N VAL A 111 3.45 -14.25 -10.19
CA VAL A 111 2.87 -15.48 -10.76
C VAL A 111 2.20 -15.15 -12.09
N ASN A 112 2.85 -15.51 -13.19
CA ASN A 112 2.40 -15.17 -14.56
C ASN A 112 1.39 -16.16 -15.16
N THR A 113 0.98 -17.17 -14.41
CA THR A 113 -0.01 -18.14 -14.89
C THR A 113 -1.38 -17.47 -14.97
N THR A 114 -2.07 -17.60 -16.10
CA THR A 114 -3.43 -17.08 -16.25
C THR A 114 -4.39 -17.77 -15.29
N ASN A 115 -5.32 -17.02 -14.72
CA ASN A 115 -6.26 -17.53 -13.71
C ASN A 115 -7.69 -17.69 -14.25
N GLY A 116 -7.89 -17.48 -15.56
CA GLY A 116 -9.18 -17.60 -16.24
C GLY A 116 -10.09 -16.36 -16.11
N VAL A 117 -9.73 -15.37 -15.30
CA VAL A 117 -10.43 -14.09 -15.24
C VAL A 117 -10.00 -13.24 -16.43
N LYS A 118 -10.98 -12.67 -17.13
CA LYS A 118 -10.77 -11.78 -18.26
C LYS A 118 -11.33 -10.41 -17.92
N CYS A 119 -10.57 -9.36 -18.21
CA CYS A 119 -10.97 -7.99 -17.97
C CYS A 119 -10.93 -7.16 -19.25
N MET A 120 -11.81 -6.16 -19.34
CA MET A 120 -11.66 -5.11 -20.33
C MET A 120 -10.36 -4.35 -20.07
N HIS A 121 -9.64 -4.00 -21.13
CA HIS A 121 -8.41 -3.23 -21.04
C HIS A 121 -8.53 -1.95 -21.88
N CYS A 122 -8.30 -0.81 -21.23
CA CYS A 122 -8.16 0.47 -21.90
C CYS A 122 -7.22 1.39 -21.13
N PHE A 123 -6.68 2.37 -21.85
CA PHE A 123 -5.91 3.47 -21.30
C PHE A 123 -6.29 4.74 -22.06
N LYS A 124 -6.61 5.80 -21.34
CA LYS A 124 -6.90 7.13 -21.89
C LYS A 124 -6.10 8.17 -21.12
N ASN A 125 -5.08 8.71 -21.76
CA ASN A 125 -4.38 9.88 -21.24
C ASN A 125 -5.23 11.14 -21.41
N TYR A 126 -5.18 12.06 -20.44
CA TYR A 126 -6.00 13.30 -20.42
C TYR A 126 -7.51 13.03 -20.56
N GLY A 127 -8.03 12.06 -19.81
CA GLY A 127 -9.45 11.71 -19.81
C GLY A 127 -9.87 10.97 -18.55
N THR A 128 -11.13 11.10 -18.17
CA THR A 128 -11.69 10.54 -16.93
C THR A 128 -12.41 9.22 -17.12
N ASP A 129 -12.52 8.74 -18.37
CA ASP A 129 -13.13 7.47 -18.72
C ASP A 129 -12.41 6.85 -19.92
N CYS A 130 -12.47 5.53 -20.00
CA CYS A 130 -12.05 4.76 -21.14
C CYS A 130 -12.91 3.52 -21.31
N ASN A 131 -13.22 3.20 -22.57
CA ASN A 131 -13.92 2.00 -22.96
C ASN A 131 -13.28 1.42 -24.21
N SER A 132 -13.19 0.10 -24.27
CA SER A 132 -12.53 -0.63 -25.35
C SER A 132 -13.09 -2.05 -25.43
N LYS A 133 -13.11 -2.62 -26.65
CA LYS A 133 -13.39 -4.05 -26.84
C LYS A 133 -12.17 -4.94 -26.55
N LYS A 134 -11.00 -4.33 -26.34
CA LYS A 134 -9.78 -5.05 -26.00
C LYS A 134 -9.91 -5.65 -24.61
N THR A 135 -9.46 -6.88 -24.47
CA THR A 135 -9.46 -7.61 -23.21
C THR A 135 -8.05 -8.05 -22.85
N MET A 136 -7.86 -8.41 -21.58
CA MET A 136 -6.65 -9.08 -21.10
C MET A 136 -7.04 -10.24 -20.19
N GLU A 137 -6.18 -11.26 -20.15
CA GLU A 137 -6.31 -12.34 -19.17
C GLU A 137 -5.51 -11.98 -17.93
N CYS A 138 -6.13 -12.12 -16.77
CA CYS A 138 -5.50 -11.86 -15.49
C CYS A 138 -4.64 -13.04 -15.07
N THR A 139 -3.63 -12.73 -14.25
CA THR A 139 -2.64 -13.71 -13.78
C THR A 139 -2.62 -13.79 -12.26
N GLY A 140 -2.18 -14.94 -11.74
CA GLY A 140 -1.99 -15.14 -10.30
C GLY A 140 -3.27 -14.90 -9.48
N ASP A 141 -3.14 -14.09 -8.44
CA ASP A 141 -4.21 -13.72 -7.50
C ASP A 141 -5.07 -12.54 -7.96
N MET A 142 -4.78 -11.93 -9.12
CA MET A 142 -5.57 -10.82 -9.66
C MET A 142 -6.89 -11.32 -10.25
N ASN A 143 -7.87 -11.57 -9.39
CA ASN A 143 -9.13 -12.21 -9.73
C ASN A 143 -10.29 -11.23 -9.98
N LYS A 144 -10.03 -9.91 -9.96
CA LYS A 144 -11.01 -8.86 -10.24
C LYS A 144 -10.55 -7.95 -11.37
N CYS A 145 -11.51 -7.23 -11.93
CA CYS A 145 -11.25 -6.12 -12.84
C CYS A 145 -11.37 -4.80 -12.10
N MET A 146 -10.46 -3.88 -12.40
CA MET A 146 -10.49 -2.52 -11.88
C MET A 146 -10.65 -1.52 -13.00
N PHE A 147 -11.47 -0.50 -12.76
CA PHE A 147 -11.40 0.78 -13.43
C PHE A 147 -10.91 1.82 -12.44
N ILE A 148 -9.95 2.64 -12.86
CA ILE A 148 -9.49 3.78 -12.07
C ILE A 148 -9.34 5.00 -12.97
N SER A 149 -9.74 6.16 -12.45
CA SER A 149 -9.45 7.44 -13.07
C SER A 149 -9.11 8.51 -12.04
N GLY A 150 -8.23 9.43 -12.41
CA GLY A 150 -7.70 10.43 -11.51
C GLY A 150 -6.44 11.09 -12.05
N ASN A 151 -5.89 12.02 -11.28
CA ASN A 151 -4.62 12.69 -11.52
C ASN A 151 -3.43 11.77 -11.17
N ILE A 152 -3.34 10.62 -11.85
CA ILE A 152 -2.45 9.50 -11.49
C ILE A 152 -1.44 9.15 -12.58
N CYS A 153 -1.59 9.69 -13.79
CA CYS A 153 -0.60 9.47 -14.84
C CYS A 153 0.53 10.49 -14.72
N LYS A 154 1.76 9.99 -14.70
CA LYS A 154 2.95 10.82 -14.62
C LYS A 154 3.37 11.34 -15.99
N ASN A 155 3.60 12.65 -16.09
CA ASN A 155 4.20 13.33 -17.23
C ASN A 155 5.39 14.18 -16.74
N GLY A 156 6.59 13.61 -16.78
CA GLY A 156 7.77 14.24 -16.19
C GLY A 156 7.66 14.28 -14.66
N THR A 157 7.66 15.48 -14.08
CA THR A 157 7.44 15.72 -12.64
C THR A 157 5.97 15.94 -12.29
N ASP A 158 5.13 16.21 -13.29
CA ASP A 158 3.73 16.54 -13.08
C ASP A 158 2.86 15.29 -13.21
N PHE A 159 1.68 15.37 -12.61
CA PHE A 159 0.62 14.40 -12.83
C PHE A 159 -0.45 14.99 -13.73
N ASN A 160 -1.09 14.13 -14.51
CA ASN A 160 -2.26 14.49 -15.28
C ASN A 160 -3.38 13.47 -15.10
N VAL A 161 -4.59 13.92 -15.40
CA VAL A 161 -5.78 13.07 -15.37
C VAL A 161 -5.66 11.98 -16.43
N CYS A 162 -5.93 10.73 -16.05
CA CYS A 162 -6.08 9.62 -16.97
C CYS A 162 -7.04 8.57 -16.42
N ALA A 163 -7.44 7.64 -17.27
CA ALA A 163 -8.30 6.51 -16.93
C ALA A 163 -7.78 5.22 -17.53
N PHE A 164 -7.87 4.12 -16.79
CA PHE A 164 -7.50 2.79 -17.29
C PHE A 164 -8.34 1.68 -16.66
N ARG A 165 -8.44 0.58 -17.42
CA ARG A 165 -9.04 -0.69 -16.99
C ARG A 165 -8.00 -1.79 -17.00
N GLN A 166 -7.95 -2.57 -15.94
CA GLN A 166 -6.87 -3.52 -15.66
C GLN A 166 -7.32 -4.65 -14.72
N CYS A 167 -6.46 -5.64 -14.52
CA CYS A 167 -6.66 -6.68 -13.51
C CYS A 167 -6.19 -6.19 -12.14
N THR A 168 -6.80 -6.68 -11.06
CA THR A 168 -6.36 -6.43 -9.68
C THR A 168 -6.70 -7.59 -8.75
N ASN A 169 -6.03 -7.66 -7.60
CA ASN A 169 -6.32 -8.64 -6.54
C ASN A 169 -7.26 -8.11 -5.44
N ILE A 170 -7.62 -6.82 -5.46
CA ILE A 170 -8.54 -6.25 -4.45
C ILE A 170 -10.01 -6.55 -4.78
N ALA A 171 -10.81 -6.74 -3.75
CA ALA A 171 -12.23 -7.05 -3.86
C ALA A 171 -13.11 -5.79 -3.82
N THR A 172 -12.67 -4.73 -3.14
CA THR A 172 -13.41 -3.49 -2.96
C THR A 172 -12.51 -2.27 -3.14
N ALA A 173 -13.08 -1.13 -3.52
CA ALA A 173 -12.33 0.08 -3.89
C ALA A 173 -11.51 0.67 -2.73
N ASP A 174 -12.00 0.54 -1.49
CA ASP A 174 -11.36 0.98 -0.25
C ASP A 174 -10.06 0.25 0.07
N GLN A 175 -9.79 -0.87 -0.62
CA GLN A 175 -8.52 -1.59 -0.51
C GLN A 175 -7.46 -1.06 -1.49
N HIS A 176 -7.75 -0.06 -2.32
CA HIS A 176 -6.75 0.50 -3.21
C HIS A 176 -5.76 1.37 -2.41
N PRO A 177 -4.43 1.29 -2.64
CA PRO A 177 -3.43 2.06 -1.87
C PRO A 177 -3.60 3.59 -1.94
N LEU A 178 -4.33 4.09 -2.94
CA LEU A 178 -4.65 5.51 -3.11
C LEU A 178 -6.13 5.80 -2.85
N TYR A 179 -6.84 4.99 -2.07
CA TYR A 179 -8.26 5.22 -1.84
C TYR A 179 -8.53 6.55 -1.10
N ASP A 180 -7.70 6.91 -0.13
CA ASP A 180 -7.84 8.18 0.61
C ASP A 180 -7.70 9.42 -0.29
N GLU A 181 -7.08 9.27 -1.46
CA GLU A 181 -6.97 10.32 -2.47
C GLU A 181 -8.29 10.59 -3.22
N VAL A 182 -9.35 9.81 -2.95
CA VAL A 182 -10.72 10.13 -3.39
C VAL A 182 -11.21 11.39 -2.69
N ASP A 183 -10.94 11.53 -1.39
CA ASP A 183 -11.41 12.67 -0.58
C ASP A 183 -10.68 13.97 -0.95
N THR A 184 -9.42 13.86 -1.42
CA THR A 184 -8.63 15.00 -1.91
C THR A 184 -8.98 15.37 -3.36
N GLY A 185 -9.73 14.52 -4.06
CA GLY A 185 -10.10 14.68 -5.46
C GLY A 185 -8.99 14.32 -6.47
N ASN A 186 -7.85 13.79 -6.00
CA ASN A 186 -6.79 13.29 -6.86
C ASN A 186 -7.21 12.00 -7.56
N ILE A 187 -7.93 11.12 -6.87
CA ILE A 187 -8.67 10.01 -7.47
C ILE A 187 -10.10 10.46 -7.73
N LEU A 188 -10.54 10.34 -8.97
CA LEU A 188 -11.91 10.69 -9.37
C LEU A 188 -12.84 9.49 -9.21
N LYS A 189 -12.34 8.27 -9.47
CA LYS A 189 -13.15 7.06 -9.44
C LYS A 189 -12.29 5.81 -9.35
N ILE A 190 -12.71 4.86 -8.50
CA ILE A 190 -12.25 3.47 -8.50
C ILE A 190 -13.49 2.58 -8.54
N GLU A 191 -13.54 1.62 -9.46
CA GLU A 191 -14.59 0.60 -9.53
C GLU A 191 -13.96 -0.77 -9.62
N ILE A 192 -14.45 -1.70 -8.79
CA ILE A 192 -14.09 -3.11 -8.84
C ILE A 192 -15.27 -3.89 -9.42
N SER A 193 -14.99 -4.78 -10.37
CA SER A 193 -15.98 -5.67 -10.96
C SER A 193 -15.47 -7.09 -11.09
N GLU A 194 -16.39 -8.04 -11.27
CA GLU A 194 -16.04 -9.39 -11.73
C GLU A 194 -15.47 -9.37 -13.16
N GLY A 195 -14.87 -10.50 -13.55
CA GLY A 195 -14.45 -10.77 -14.91
C GLY A 195 -15.61 -10.82 -15.90
N ILE A 196 -15.30 -10.57 -17.17
CA ILE A 196 -16.24 -10.76 -18.27
C ILE A 196 -16.26 -12.25 -18.68
N SER A 197 -17.45 -12.81 -18.85
CA SER A 197 -17.63 -14.14 -19.41
C SER A 197 -17.59 -14.09 -20.94
N ASP A 198 -16.93 -15.07 -21.57
CA ASP A 198 -17.14 -15.32 -22.99
C ASP A 198 -18.58 -15.85 -23.16
N ALA A 199 -19.44 -15.06 -23.82
CA ALA A 199 -20.85 -15.37 -24.06
C ALA A 199 -21.04 -16.52 -25.06
#